data_AF-A0A0C3KI03-F1
#
_entry.id   AF-A0A0C3KI03-F1
#
_cell.length_a   1.000
_cell.length_b   1.000
_cell.length_c   1.000
_cell.angle_alpha   90.00
_cell.angle_beta   90.00
_cell.angle_gamma   90.00
#
_symmetry.space_group_name_H-M   'P 1'
#
loop_
_entity.id
_entity.type
_entity.pdbx_description
1 polymer ?
#
loop_
_entity_poly.entity_id
_entity_poly.type
_entity_poly.pdbx_seq_one_letter_code
_entity_poly.pdbx_strand_id
1 'polypeptide(L)' 'VRCEFLPPYSPDLNPIELAFSAMKYHLRRNGDYVRMVMTDMSDEEIYITLLKALYIITPEDSFGWYCHCGYV' A
#
# COMPACT_ATOMS: atom_id res chain seq x y z
N VAL A 1 -6.70 -21.57 -11.24
CA VAL A 1 -6.60 -20.13 -10.91
C VAL A 1 -7.07 -19.36 -12.14
N ARG A 2 -7.98 -18.38 -11.98
CA ARG A 2 -8.39 -17.48 -13.07
C ARG A 2 -7.43 -16.28 -13.07
N CYS A 3 -6.94 -15.89 -14.24
CA CYS A 3 -6.10 -14.71 -14.41
C CYS A 3 -6.93 -13.61 -15.09
N GLU A 4 -6.88 -12.39 -14.57
CA GLU A 4 -7.45 -11.22 -15.24
C GLU A 4 -6.42 -10.61 -16.19
N PHE A 5 -6.87 -10.17 -17.36
CA PHE A 5 -6.01 -9.44 -18.29
C PHE A 5 -5.84 -8.00 -17.82
N LEU A 6 -4.59 -7.56 -17.66
CA LEU A 6 -4.23 -6.17 -17.38
C LEU A 6 -3.53 -5.59 -18.62
N PRO A 7 -4.10 -4.57 -19.28
CA PRO A 7 -3.45 -3.94 -20.42
C PRO A 7 -2.10 -3.31 -20.04
N PRO A 8 -1.12 -3.23 -20.96
CA PRO A 8 0.15 -2.56 -20.71
C PRO A 8 -0.05 -1.12 -20.25
N TYR A 9 0.79 -0.68 -19.30
CA TYR A 9 0.78 0.69 -18.77
C TYR A 9 -0.57 1.17 -18.21
N SER A 10 -1.40 0.24 -17.69
CA SER A 10 -2.68 0.56 -17.05
C SER A 10 -2.63 0.36 -15.52
N PRO A 11 -1.76 1.08 -14.77
CA PRO A 11 -1.67 0.94 -13.32
C PRO A 11 -2.95 1.38 -12.60
N ASP A 12 -3.76 2.23 -13.25
CA ASP A 12 -5.10 2.65 -12.82
C ASP A 12 -6.09 1.48 -12.71
N LEU A 13 -5.85 0.40 -13.45
CA LEU A 13 -6.64 -0.83 -13.38
C LEU A 13 -6.04 -1.85 -12.39
N ASN A 14 -5.00 -1.51 -11.62
CA ASN A 14 -4.38 -2.45 -10.68
C ASN A 14 -4.59 -2.00 -9.21
N PRO A 15 -5.44 -2.67 -8.41
CA PRO A 15 -5.79 -2.24 -7.05
C PRO A 15 -4.59 -2.14 -6.10
N ILE A 16 -3.51 -2.89 -6.34
CA ILE A 16 -2.31 -2.83 -5.51
C ILE A 16 -1.63 -1.44 -5.57
N GLU A 17 -1.79 -0.70 -6.67
CA GLU A 17 -1.23 0.65 -6.81
C GLU A 17 -1.90 1.63 -5.85
N LEU A 18 -3.20 1.47 -5.62
CA LEU A 18 -3.96 2.25 -4.64
C LEU A 18 -3.54 1.91 -3.20
N ALA A 19 -3.35 0.61 -2.92
CA ALA A 19 -2.82 0.15 -1.63
C ALA A 19 -1.43 0.73 -1.32
N PHE A 20 -0.51 0.69 -2.30
CA PHE A 20 0.80 1.31 -2.14
C PHE A 20 0.72 2.83 -2.01
N SER A 21 -0.20 3.49 -2.71
CA SER A 21 -0.43 4.93 -2.57
C SER A 21 -0.86 5.29 -1.14
N ALA A 22 -1.83 4.55 -0.57
CA ALA A 22 -2.30 4.71 0.80
C ALA A 22 -1.18 4.44 1.82
N MET A 23 -0.45 3.34 1.68
CA MET A 23 0.70 3.02 2.54
C MET A 23 1.75 4.14 2.51
N LYS A 24 2.13 4.63 1.32
CA LYS A 24 3.06 5.75 1.17
C LYS A 24 2.53 7.04 1.81
N TYR A 25 1.23 7.31 1.71
CA TYR A 25 0.60 8.45 2.37
C TYR A 25 0.79 8.40 3.89
N HIS A 26 0.49 7.25 4.52
CA HIS A 26 0.64 7.08 5.98
C HIS A 26 2.10 7.16 6.44
N LEU A 27 3.04 6.59 5.65
CA LEU A 27 4.47 6.69 5.94
C LEU A 27 4.95 8.14 5.85
N ARG A 28 4.58 8.88 4.79
CA ARG A 28 4.98 10.29 4.61
C ARG A 28 4.43 11.20 5.70
N ARG A 29 3.22 10.92 6.21
CA ARG A 29 2.63 11.67 7.32
C ARG A 29 3.45 11.55 8.62
N ASN A 30 4.25 10.50 8.77
CA ASN A 30 5.16 10.27 9.89
C ASN A 30 6.64 10.34 9.43
N GLY A 31 6.94 11.19 8.43
CA GLY A 31 8.18 11.14 7.66
C GLY A 31 9.47 11.16 8.47
N ASP A 32 9.56 11.95 9.54
CA ASP A 32 10.76 12.04 10.39
C ASP A 32 11.01 10.74 11.15
N TYR A 33 9.96 10.17 11.76
CA TYR A 33 10.03 8.86 12.42
C TYR A 33 10.40 7.76 11.43
N VAL A 34 9.74 7.72 10.27
CA VAL A 34 10.01 6.71 9.25
C VAL A 34 11.45 6.83 8.75
N ARG A 35 11.98 8.05 8.57
CA ARG A 35 13.38 8.25 8.17
C ARG A 35 14.35 7.66 9.19
N MET A 36 14.17 7.99 10.47
CA MET A 36 14.98 7.46 11.57
C MET A 36 14.92 5.93 11.64
N VAL A 37 13.73 5.32 11.53
CA VAL A 37 13.58 3.85 11.51
C VAL A 37 14.39 3.24 10.36
N MET A 38 14.31 3.84 9.17
CA MET A 38 14.94 3.31 7.95
C MET A 38 16.45 3.50 7.91
N THR A 39 17.01 4.43 8.69
CA THR A 39 18.46 4.73 8.71
C THR A 39 19.19 4.15 9.90
N ASP A 40 18.54 4.10 11.07
CA ASP A 40 19.24 3.92 12.35
C ASP A 40 18.72 2.73 13.17
N MET A 41 17.66 2.04 12.74
CA MET A 41 17.08 0.91 13.47
C MET A 41 17.34 -0.44 12.79
N SER A 42 16.97 -1.52 13.47
CA SER A 42 17.11 -2.88 12.95
C SER A 42 16.12 -3.18 11.82
N ASP A 43 16.42 -4.20 11.02
CA ASP A 43 15.51 -4.72 10.00
C ASP A 43 14.14 -5.08 10.58
N GLU A 44 14.08 -5.62 11.80
CA GLU A 44 12.83 -5.94 12.50
C GLU A 44 11.96 -4.70 12.71
N GLU A 45 12.55 -3.58 13.17
CA GLU A 45 11.82 -2.31 13.36
C GLU A 45 11.35 -1.71 12.03
N ILE A 46 12.14 -1.88 10.97
CA ILE A 46 11.76 -1.52 9.60
C ILE A 46 10.51 -2.33 9.18
N TYR A 47 10.54 -3.66 9.34
CA TYR A 47 9.41 -4.52 8.99
C TYR A 47 8.16 -4.18 9.80
N ILE A 48 8.29 -3.99 11.11
CA ILE A 48 7.17 -3.60 11.99
C ILE A 48 6.58 -2.26 11.55
N THR A 49 7.40 -1.29 11.18
CA THR A 49 6.94 0.03 10.73
C THR A 49 6.18 -0.04 9.41
N LEU A 50 6.69 -0.83 8.45
CA LEU A 50 5.99 -1.07 7.18
C LEU A 50 4.68 -1.83 7.39
N LEU A 51 4.67 -2.86 8.24
CA LEU A 51 3.46 -3.60 8.59
C LEU A 51 2.42 -2.71 9.25
N LYS A 52 2.81 -1.86 10.21
CA LYS A 52 1.89 -0.90 10.84
C LYS A 52 1.23 0.01 9.81
N ALA A 53 1.95 0.49 8.80
CA ALA A 53 1.37 1.29 7.73
C ALA A 53 0.39 0.50 6.86
N LEU A 54 0.69 -0.77 6.59
CA LEU A 54 -0.20 -1.68 5.86
C LEU A 54 -1.49 -1.98 6.66
N TYR A 55 -1.39 -2.21 7.97
CA TYR A 55 -2.53 -2.53 8.85
C TYR A 55 -3.51 -1.35 9.07
N ILE A 56 -3.19 -0.15 8.58
CA ILE A 56 -4.14 0.98 8.58
C ILE A 56 -5.19 0.82 7.49
N ILE A 57 -4.85 0.13 6.39
CA ILE A 57 -5.74 -0.09 5.25
C ILE A 57 -6.89 -1.00 5.68
N THR A 58 -8.13 -0.54 5.49
CA THR A 58 -9.30 -1.32 5.91
C THR A 58 -9.83 -2.21 4.79
N PRO A 59 -10.68 -3.20 5.12
CA PRO A 59 -11.42 -3.96 4.11
C PRO A 59 -12.29 -3.07 3.21
N GLU A 60 -12.86 -1.99 3.74
CA GLU A 60 -13.67 -1.03 2.98
C GLU A 60 -12.83 -0.25 1.97
N ASP A 61 -11.62 0.17 2.34
CA ASP A 61 -10.67 0.77 1.40
C ASP A 61 -10.37 -0.19 0.25
N SER A 62 -10.04 -1.44 0.58
CA SER A 62 -9.74 -2.49 -0.39
C SER A 62 -10.91 -2.71 -1.34
N PHE A 63 -12.12 -2.87 -0.81
CA PHE A 63 -13.34 -3.02 -1.61
C PHE A 63 -13.56 -1.82 -2.54
N GLY A 64 -13.40 -0.59 -2.03
CA GLY A 64 -13.51 0.63 -2.81
C GLY A 64 -12.51 0.69 -3.96
N TRP A 65 -11.28 0.19 -3.77
CA TRP A 65 -10.27 0.12 -4.82
C TRP A 65 -10.59 -0.91 -5.90
N TYR A 66 -11.13 -2.08 -5.53
CA TYR A 66 -11.60 -3.06 -6.51
C TYR A 66 -12.77 -2.51 -7.34
N CYS A 67 -13.73 -1.80 -6.72
CA CYS A 67 -14.79 -1.08 -7.44
C CYS A 67 -14.22 0.01 -8.36
N HIS A 68 -13.25 0.80 -7.88
CA HIS A 68 -12.61 1.84 -8.68
C HIS A 68 -11.93 1.29 -9.93
N CYS A 69 -11.27 0.14 -9.82
CA CYS A 69 -10.63 -0.54 -10.96
C CYS A 69 -11.61 -1.37 -11.82
N GLY A 70 -12.90 -1.43 -11.48
CA GLY A 70 -13.92 -2.12 -12.27
C GLY A 70 -13.99 -3.64 -12.10
N TYR A 71 -13.50 -4.18 -10.99
CA TYR A 71 -13.55 -5.62 -10.70
C TYR A 71 -14.77 -6.07 -9.89
N VAL A 72 -15.49 -5.12 -9.29
CA VAL A 72 -16.73 -5.30 -8.53
C VAL A 72 -17.72 -4.25 -8.99
#